data_AF-A0A2E4JT13-F1
#
_entry.id   AF-A0A2E4JT13-F1
#
_cell.length_a   1.000
_cell.length_b   1.000
_cell.length_c   1.000
_cell.angle_alpha   90.00
_cell.angle_beta   90.00
_cell.angle_gamma   90.00
#
_symmetry.space_group_name_H-M   'P 1'
#
loop_
_entity.id
_entity.type
_entity.pdbx_description
1 polymer ?
#
loop_
_entity_poly.entity_id
_entity_poly.type
_entity_poly.pdbx_seq_one_letter_code
_entity_poly.pdbx_strand_id
1 'polypeptide(L)'
;MSDYFMGTDGFVWFVGVVEDRDDPEYMGRVRVRCLGFHSDNLNKIATEDLPWATVMAPTSSPSMSGLGTTPPFLVEGSWVVGFFRDSREKQQPIILGSLPGFNSEFPDLGKGFSDPNGVYPLQTGEPDTNRLAQGSVQEFHPSLYKRQKLKQTKVPISTKPLLDTVSDAYKDHGGQTDDDGVTVPLIEQRDTWDEPDPKSGGITTYPYNHVHESESGHVIEIDDTPGNERLHTYHNSGTFEEIHSDGTKVTKVVKDNYTIIMGSDRVYIDGAVNLTITGDVRQLIKGNYHLEVEGDYSQKIHQNHYVKIGARGEEDGGGNREEEIVGNHAYNIEGSQNGRVNKDVDTVINGKESRTIGITSDLFVVGDGTVGSETYQDGYTIICLEKLHMVSLNDMSISVASGIMSLKSGTKLNMKSATEMTLHTETSLLETVGTSKVSTTGTTWGHTSVGDIDIDGSRIDLN
;
A
#
# COMPACT_ATOMS: atom_id res chain seq x y z
N MET A 1 33.95 56.94 -52.52
CA MET A 1 33.53 55.83 -51.65
C MET A 1 32.66 54.93 -52.50
N SER A 2 32.79 53.61 -52.38
CA SER A 2 31.88 52.68 -53.04
C SER A 2 30.61 52.57 -52.20
N ASP A 3 29.46 52.94 -52.78
CA ASP A 3 28.15 52.89 -52.13
C ASP A 3 27.65 51.43 -52.01
N TYR A 4 28.38 50.60 -51.24
CA TYR A 4 28.01 49.22 -50.98
C TYR A 4 27.20 49.14 -49.68
N PHE A 5 25.88 49.32 -49.80
CA PHE A 5 24.96 49.19 -48.68
C PHE A 5 24.30 47.80 -48.70
N MET A 6 24.42 47.06 -47.59
CA MET A 6 23.87 45.71 -47.47
C MET A 6 22.35 45.72 -47.69
N GLY A 7 21.86 44.87 -48.59
CA GLY A 7 20.43 44.81 -48.94
C GLY A 7 20.01 45.67 -50.13
N THR A 8 20.92 46.39 -50.77
CA THR A 8 20.67 47.10 -52.06
C THR A 8 21.15 46.32 -53.28
N ASP A 9 21.86 45.21 -53.06
CA ASP A 9 22.54 44.40 -54.09
C ASP A 9 21.64 43.32 -54.74
N GLY A 10 20.41 43.17 -54.26
CA GLY A 10 19.39 42.27 -54.80
C GLY A 10 19.22 40.96 -54.04
N PHE A 11 18.07 40.29 -54.21
CA PHE A 11 17.72 39.07 -53.49
C PHE A 11 17.92 37.83 -54.37
N VAL A 12 18.94 37.03 -54.07
CA VAL A 12 19.24 35.77 -54.77
C VAL A 12 18.94 34.60 -53.85
N TRP A 13 17.86 33.87 -54.13
CA TRP A 13 17.42 32.71 -53.36
C TRP A 13 17.92 31.40 -53.98
N PHE A 14 17.92 30.34 -53.17
CA PHE A 14 18.25 28.97 -53.58
C PHE A 14 17.38 27.94 -52.84
N VAL A 15 17.33 26.74 -53.41
CA VAL A 15 16.99 25.51 -52.69
C VAL A 15 18.28 24.68 -52.59
N GLY A 16 18.46 23.94 -51.50
CA GLY A 16 19.64 23.10 -51.31
C GLY A 16 19.39 22.00 -50.28
N VAL A 17 20.44 21.23 -50.02
CA VAL A 17 20.42 20.14 -49.03
C VAL A 17 21.53 20.37 -48.02
N VAL A 18 21.22 20.20 -46.73
CA VAL A 18 22.19 20.22 -45.63
C VAL A 18 23.06 18.96 -45.72
N GLU A 19 24.38 19.13 -45.74
CA GLU A 19 25.33 18.00 -45.77
C GLU A 19 26.16 17.88 -44.49
N ASP A 20 26.24 18.93 -43.69
CA ASP A 20 26.99 18.97 -42.42
C ASP A 20 26.42 20.04 -41.49
N ARG A 21 26.38 19.73 -40.19
CA ARG A 21 25.88 20.55 -39.07
C ARG A 21 26.84 20.62 -37.88
N ASP A 22 28.04 20.05 -37.96
CA ASP A 22 29.05 20.08 -36.89
C ASP A 22 29.78 21.44 -36.89
N ASP A 23 29.02 22.49 -36.57
CA ASP A 23 29.49 23.87 -36.57
C ASP A 23 30.53 24.11 -35.45
N PRO A 24 31.82 24.34 -35.79
CA PRO A 24 32.89 24.47 -34.80
C PRO A 24 32.76 25.73 -33.90
N GLU A 25 31.88 26.66 -34.25
CA GLU A 25 31.58 27.85 -33.44
C GLU A 25 30.30 27.70 -32.60
N TYR A 26 29.60 26.57 -32.69
CA TYR A 26 28.34 26.28 -31.99
C TYR A 26 27.24 27.33 -32.21
N MET A 27 27.26 28.01 -33.37
CA MET A 27 26.27 29.03 -33.74
C MET A 27 25.03 28.43 -34.41
N GLY A 28 24.99 27.10 -34.61
CA GLY A 28 23.91 26.42 -35.32
C GLY A 28 23.93 26.67 -36.83
N ARG A 29 25.12 26.91 -37.39
CA ARG A 29 25.31 26.98 -38.84
C ARG A 29 25.26 25.60 -39.46
N VAL A 30 24.93 25.53 -40.75
CA VAL A 30 24.91 24.29 -41.54
C VAL A 30 25.61 24.51 -42.88
N ARG A 31 26.32 23.50 -43.38
CA ARG A 31 26.84 23.52 -44.75
C ARG A 31 25.76 23.01 -45.70
N VAL A 32 25.49 23.78 -46.76
CA VAL A 32 24.38 23.48 -47.69
C VAL A 32 24.88 23.43 -49.13
N ARG A 33 24.56 22.34 -49.82
CA ARG A 33 24.78 22.24 -51.27
C ARG A 33 23.62 22.88 -52.00
N CYS A 34 23.85 24.07 -52.56
CA CYS A 34 22.84 24.89 -53.20
C CYS A 34 22.61 24.45 -54.66
N LEU A 35 21.37 24.07 -54.99
CA LEU A 35 21.01 23.51 -56.29
C LEU A 35 21.14 24.56 -57.39
N GLY A 36 21.78 24.17 -58.50
CA GLY A 36 22.14 25.08 -59.61
C GLY A 36 23.38 25.96 -59.37
N PHE A 37 23.87 26.07 -58.13
CA PHE A 37 25.08 26.82 -57.79
C PHE A 37 26.28 25.91 -57.51
N HIS A 38 26.07 24.78 -56.81
CA HIS A 38 27.11 23.81 -56.48
C HIS A 38 26.95 22.53 -57.34
N SER A 39 28.06 21.83 -57.63
CA SER A 39 28.02 20.54 -58.35
C SER A 39 27.69 19.41 -57.38
N ASP A 40 26.94 18.42 -57.87
CA ASP A 40 26.73 17.10 -57.26
C ASP A 40 28.02 16.28 -57.07
N ASN A 41 29.03 16.49 -57.94
CA ASN A 41 30.29 15.77 -57.89
C ASN A 41 31.18 16.25 -56.73
N LEU A 42 31.29 15.41 -55.69
CA LEU A 42 32.08 15.65 -54.49
C LEU A 42 33.57 15.89 -54.75
N ASN A 43 34.14 15.40 -55.87
CA ASN A 43 35.54 15.67 -56.24
C ASN A 43 35.76 17.09 -56.77
N LYS A 44 34.70 17.87 -57.03
CA LYS A 44 34.81 19.28 -57.46
C LYS A 44 34.60 20.25 -56.30
N ILE A 45 33.73 19.90 -55.36
CA ILE A 45 33.40 20.66 -54.16
C ILE A 45 33.10 19.62 -53.08
N ALA A 46 34.04 19.36 -52.17
CA ALA A 46 33.80 18.44 -51.07
C ALA A 46 32.75 19.04 -50.12
N THR A 47 32.14 18.22 -49.27
CA THR A 47 31.21 18.72 -48.25
C THR A 47 31.89 19.75 -47.34
N GLU A 48 33.14 19.52 -46.94
CA GLU A 48 33.91 20.44 -46.11
C GLU A 48 34.27 21.79 -46.78
N ASP A 49 34.27 21.85 -48.11
CA ASP A 49 34.52 23.09 -48.87
C ASP A 49 33.28 24.00 -48.93
N LEU A 50 32.09 23.50 -48.56
CA LEU A 50 30.86 24.28 -48.59
C LEU A 50 30.89 25.40 -47.53
N PRO A 51 30.41 26.62 -47.87
CA PRO A 51 30.33 27.71 -46.91
C PRO A 51 29.27 27.43 -45.84
N TRP A 52 29.57 27.84 -44.61
CA TRP A 52 28.64 27.78 -43.49
C TRP A 52 27.48 28.76 -43.67
N ALA A 53 26.26 28.25 -43.72
CA ALA A 53 25.03 29.03 -43.75
C ALA A 53 24.49 29.28 -42.35
N THR A 54 24.14 30.52 -42.02
CA THR A 54 23.43 30.81 -40.75
C THR A 54 21.94 30.50 -40.92
N VAL A 55 21.35 29.79 -39.96
CA VAL A 55 19.91 29.53 -39.97
C VAL A 55 19.15 30.71 -39.38
N MET A 56 18.14 31.21 -40.10
CA MET A 56 17.25 32.25 -39.62
C MET A 56 16.29 31.66 -38.57
N ALA A 57 16.42 32.10 -37.32
CA ALA A 57 15.49 31.73 -36.27
C ALA A 57 14.08 32.35 -36.52
N PRO A 58 12.99 31.65 -36.14
CA PRO A 58 11.64 32.24 -36.19
C PRO A 58 11.52 33.38 -35.18
N THR A 59 10.59 34.31 -35.38
CA THR A 59 10.39 35.48 -34.49
C THR A 59 9.93 35.13 -33.07
N SER A 60 9.54 33.88 -32.81
CA SER A 60 9.32 33.31 -31.48
C SER A 60 10.62 32.97 -30.71
N SER A 61 11.77 32.95 -31.40
CA SER A 61 13.09 32.68 -30.83
C SER A 61 13.95 33.95 -30.93
N PRO A 62 14.27 34.63 -29.83
CA PRO A 62 14.96 35.93 -29.88
C PRO A 62 16.46 35.84 -30.17
N SER A 63 17.05 34.64 -30.20
CA SER A 63 18.48 34.39 -30.53
C SER A 63 19.48 35.22 -29.71
N MET A 64 19.16 35.48 -28.44
CA MET A 64 19.96 36.34 -27.55
C MET A 64 20.19 35.66 -26.20
N SER A 65 21.45 35.59 -25.75
CA SER A 65 21.83 35.11 -24.41
C SER A 65 21.24 33.76 -23.98
N GLY A 66 21.09 32.81 -24.92
CA GLY A 66 20.51 31.49 -24.67
C GLY A 66 18.98 31.44 -24.60
N LEU A 67 18.29 32.53 -24.94
CA LEU A 67 16.83 32.58 -25.03
C LEU A 67 16.35 32.14 -26.42
N GLY A 68 15.44 31.16 -26.45
CA GLY A 68 14.81 30.65 -27.67
C GLY A 68 14.97 29.13 -27.83
N THR A 69 14.70 28.63 -29.03
CA THR A 69 14.94 27.23 -29.41
C THR A 69 16.24 27.14 -30.19
N THR A 70 17.29 26.65 -29.54
CA THR A 70 18.65 26.50 -30.10
C THR A 70 19.29 25.20 -29.62
N PRO A 71 20.12 24.52 -30.44
CA PRO A 71 20.45 24.85 -31.83
C PRO A 71 19.26 24.64 -32.79
N PRO A 72 19.33 25.14 -34.04
CA PRO A 72 18.37 24.81 -35.08
C PRO A 72 18.33 23.30 -35.34
N PHE A 73 17.12 22.75 -35.51
CA PHE A 73 16.90 21.31 -35.65
C PHE A 73 16.91 20.85 -37.13
N LEU A 74 17.97 21.19 -37.85
CA LEU A 74 18.25 20.65 -39.18
C LEU A 74 19.20 19.46 -39.05
N VAL A 75 18.93 18.39 -39.82
CA VAL A 75 19.79 17.20 -39.94
C VAL A 75 20.39 17.10 -41.34
N GLU A 76 21.43 16.31 -41.50
CA GLU A 76 22.00 15.96 -42.81
C GLU A 76 20.91 15.37 -43.73
N GLY A 77 20.92 15.71 -45.01
CA GLY A 77 19.85 15.38 -45.96
C GLY A 77 18.62 16.30 -45.90
N SER A 78 18.53 17.24 -44.94
CA SER A 78 17.41 18.20 -44.89
C SER A 78 17.37 19.11 -46.12
N TRP A 79 16.26 19.10 -46.85
CA TRP A 79 15.99 20.07 -47.90
C TRP A 79 15.64 21.43 -47.30
N VAL A 80 16.23 22.49 -47.83
CA VAL A 80 16.12 23.85 -47.31
C VAL A 80 15.95 24.89 -48.41
N VAL A 81 15.25 25.97 -48.08
CA VAL A 81 15.19 27.20 -48.87
C VAL A 81 15.98 28.30 -48.17
N GLY A 82 16.75 29.08 -48.94
CA GLY A 82 17.63 30.11 -48.41
C GLY A 82 17.92 31.23 -49.41
N PHE A 83 18.77 32.17 -49.01
CA PHE A 83 19.24 33.25 -49.87
C PHE A 83 20.68 33.63 -49.54
N PHE A 84 21.39 34.23 -50.50
CA PHE A 84 22.72 34.79 -50.28
C PHE A 84 22.61 36.25 -49.83
N ARG A 85 23.32 36.62 -48.76
CA ARG A 85 23.46 38.02 -48.29
C ARG A 85 24.35 38.87 -49.20
N ASP A 86 25.08 38.22 -50.10
CA ASP A 86 26.05 38.78 -51.03
C ASP A 86 25.72 38.34 -52.46
N SER A 87 24.81 39.05 -53.12
CA SER A 87 24.18 38.62 -54.38
C SER A 87 25.15 38.27 -55.51
N ARG A 88 26.31 38.94 -55.54
CA ARG A 88 27.40 38.72 -56.50
C ARG A 88 28.23 37.48 -56.18
N GLU A 89 28.87 37.44 -55.01
CA GLU A 89 29.88 36.43 -54.66
C GLU A 89 29.25 35.11 -54.17
N LYS A 90 28.05 35.16 -53.56
CA LYS A 90 27.26 34.00 -53.10
C LYS A 90 28.02 33.10 -52.10
N GLN A 91 28.77 33.72 -51.20
CA GLN A 91 29.55 33.06 -50.14
C GLN A 91 28.92 33.18 -48.76
N GLN A 92 27.86 33.98 -48.58
CA GLN A 92 27.18 34.19 -47.29
C GLN A 92 25.71 33.71 -47.33
N PRO A 93 25.47 32.38 -47.40
CA PRO A 93 24.11 31.84 -47.37
C PRO A 93 23.42 32.01 -46.02
N ILE A 94 22.11 32.24 -46.06
CA ILE A 94 21.17 32.24 -44.93
C ILE A 94 20.05 31.25 -45.25
N ILE A 95 19.72 30.39 -44.29
CA ILE A 95 18.62 29.43 -44.41
C ILE A 95 17.35 30.05 -43.85
N LEU A 96 16.28 30.10 -44.65
CA LEU A 96 14.98 30.63 -44.26
C LEU A 96 14.10 29.58 -43.58
N GLY A 97 14.23 28.31 -43.99
CA GLY A 97 13.47 27.19 -43.45
C GLY A 97 13.73 25.88 -44.21
N SER A 98 13.23 24.77 -43.67
CA SER A 98 13.21 23.46 -44.33
C SER A 98 12.00 23.29 -45.27
N LEU A 99 12.11 22.35 -46.19
CA LEU A 99 11.05 21.92 -47.09
C LEU A 99 10.73 20.44 -46.85
N PRO A 100 9.49 20.06 -46.50
CA PRO A 100 9.10 18.66 -46.41
C PRO A 100 8.98 18.04 -47.81
N GLY A 101 9.31 16.75 -47.93
CA GLY A 101 9.29 16.03 -49.19
C GLY A 101 8.56 14.68 -49.14
N PHE A 102 8.79 13.93 -50.21
CA PHE A 102 8.39 12.53 -50.36
C PHE A 102 9.57 11.81 -51.02
N ASN A 103 10.26 10.97 -50.27
CA ASN A 103 11.46 10.30 -50.74
C ASN A 103 11.08 9.02 -51.49
N SER A 104 11.12 9.04 -52.84
CA SER A 104 10.75 7.89 -53.69
C SER A 104 11.82 6.80 -53.77
N GLU A 105 13.08 7.16 -53.55
CA GLU A 105 14.25 6.27 -53.61
C GLU A 105 15.33 6.77 -52.64
N PHE A 106 16.28 5.90 -52.29
CA PHE A 106 17.42 6.27 -51.46
C PHE A 106 18.48 7.03 -52.29
N PRO A 107 19.20 7.99 -51.70
CA PRO A 107 20.20 8.78 -52.42
C PRO A 107 21.45 7.96 -52.81
N ASP A 108 22.11 8.40 -53.87
CA ASP A 108 23.42 7.90 -54.31
C ASP A 108 24.53 8.59 -53.50
N LEU A 109 25.06 7.90 -52.49
CA LEU A 109 26.12 8.40 -51.60
C LEU A 109 27.44 8.76 -52.32
N GLY A 110 27.60 8.42 -53.61
CA GLY A 110 28.69 8.89 -54.45
C GLY A 110 28.55 10.33 -54.92
N LYS A 111 27.43 11.00 -54.60
CA LYS A 111 27.07 12.37 -55.00
C LYS A 111 26.65 13.18 -53.77
N GLY A 112 26.79 14.50 -53.88
CA GLY A 112 26.17 15.43 -52.95
C GLY A 112 24.67 15.60 -53.21
N PHE A 113 24.06 16.52 -52.45
CA PHE A 113 22.60 16.71 -52.33
C PHE A 113 21.90 15.58 -51.54
N SER A 114 22.60 14.96 -50.59
CA SER A 114 22.06 13.98 -49.64
C SER A 114 22.84 14.02 -48.32
N ASP A 115 22.40 13.25 -47.33
CA ASP A 115 23.20 12.98 -46.13
C ASP A 115 24.47 12.19 -46.49
N PRO A 116 25.69 12.72 -46.27
CA PRO A 116 26.93 12.00 -46.57
C PRO A 116 27.14 10.73 -45.73
N ASN A 117 26.47 10.61 -44.58
CA ASN A 117 26.57 9.47 -43.68
C ASN A 117 25.59 8.34 -44.03
N GLY A 118 24.60 8.61 -44.90
CA GLY A 118 23.58 7.64 -45.30
C GLY A 118 22.62 7.20 -44.17
N VAL A 119 22.42 8.04 -43.16
CA VAL A 119 21.40 7.88 -42.10
C VAL A 119 20.03 8.33 -42.62
N TYR A 120 19.98 9.45 -43.35
CA TYR A 120 18.75 10.02 -43.89
C TYR A 120 18.62 9.88 -45.42
N PRO A 121 17.41 9.66 -45.96
CA PRO A 121 16.15 9.46 -45.24
C PRO A 121 16.09 8.07 -44.58
N LEU A 122 15.44 7.97 -43.41
CA LEU A 122 15.32 6.70 -42.68
C LEU A 122 14.50 5.65 -43.46
N GLN A 123 13.53 6.10 -44.25
CA GLN A 123 12.60 5.27 -45.03
C GLN A 123 12.22 6.00 -46.33
N THR A 124 11.71 5.25 -47.31
CA THR A 124 11.29 5.75 -48.63
C THR A 124 9.89 5.24 -48.97
N GLY A 125 9.17 5.94 -49.86
CA GLY A 125 7.81 5.61 -50.27
C GLY A 125 6.72 6.19 -49.35
N GLU A 126 7.09 7.10 -48.44
CA GLU A 126 6.16 7.84 -47.58
C GLU A 126 6.53 9.34 -47.52
N PRO A 127 5.60 10.23 -47.13
CA PRO A 127 5.91 11.63 -46.87
C PRO A 127 6.77 11.79 -45.62
N ASP A 128 7.62 12.83 -45.58
CA ASP A 128 8.47 13.14 -44.41
C ASP A 128 7.70 13.61 -43.17
N THR A 129 6.38 13.79 -43.29
CA THR A 129 5.46 14.03 -42.15
C THR A 129 5.51 12.85 -41.17
N ASN A 130 5.57 13.11 -39.87
CA ASN A 130 5.59 12.04 -38.87
C ASN A 130 4.37 11.09 -39.01
N ARG A 131 4.60 9.76 -38.97
CA ARG A 131 3.53 8.74 -39.08
C ARG A 131 2.42 8.92 -38.05
N LEU A 132 2.72 9.42 -36.85
CA LEU A 132 1.74 9.70 -35.81
C LEU A 132 0.70 10.76 -36.23
N ALA A 133 1.02 11.60 -37.23
CA ALA A 133 0.11 12.59 -37.82
C ALA A 133 -0.60 12.10 -39.10
N GLN A 134 -0.20 10.95 -39.66
CA GLN A 134 -0.71 10.43 -40.95
C GLN A 134 -1.91 9.47 -40.79
N GLY A 135 -2.53 9.41 -39.62
CA GLY A 135 -3.69 8.54 -39.36
C GLY A 135 -3.30 7.07 -39.21
N SER A 136 -3.90 6.15 -39.97
CA SER A 136 -3.79 4.70 -39.72
C SER A 136 -2.38 4.12 -39.78
N VAL A 137 -1.43 4.78 -40.44
CA VAL A 137 -0.01 4.38 -40.43
C VAL A 137 0.70 4.65 -39.10
N GLN A 138 0.06 5.34 -38.15
CA GLN A 138 0.56 5.55 -36.78
C GLN A 138 0.93 4.25 -36.07
N GLU A 139 0.23 3.14 -36.39
CA GLU A 139 0.42 1.82 -35.75
C GLU A 139 1.82 1.25 -36.01
N PHE A 140 2.48 1.70 -37.08
CA PHE A 140 3.85 1.35 -37.42
C PHE A 140 4.89 2.32 -36.84
N HIS A 141 4.48 3.25 -35.96
CA HIS A 141 5.40 4.15 -35.28
C HIS A 141 6.01 3.48 -34.04
N PRO A 142 7.36 3.51 -33.85
CA PRO A 142 8.01 2.83 -32.74
C PRO A 142 7.49 3.22 -31.36
N SER A 143 7.14 4.50 -31.13
CA SER A 143 6.59 4.95 -29.85
C SER A 143 5.24 4.31 -29.53
N LEU A 144 4.29 4.30 -30.48
CA LEU A 144 2.96 3.72 -30.29
C LEU A 144 3.04 2.20 -30.10
N TYR A 145 3.79 1.51 -30.98
CA TYR A 145 4.03 0.07 -30.88
C TYR A 145 4.61 -0.31 -29.51
N LYS A 146 5.60 0.45 -29.01
CA LYS A 146 6.22 0.20 -27.72
C LYS A 146 5.25 0.45 -26.55
N ARG A 147 4.43 1.50 -26.60
CA ARG A 147 3.40 1.77 -25.59
C ARG A 147 2.36 0.65 -25.53
N GLN A 148 1.86 0.18 -26.68
CA GLN A 148 0.95 -0.97 -26.76
C GLN A 148 1.57 -2.25 -26.18
N LYS A 149 2.84 -2.55 -26.50
CA LYS A 149 3.53 -3.77 -26.01
C LYS A 149 3.91 -3.72 -24.53
N LEU A 150 4.12 -2.53 -23.97
CA LEU A 150 4.45 -2.34 -22.56
C LEU A 150 3.23 -2.09 -21.68
N LYS A 151 2.00 -2.03 -22.23
CA LYS A 151 0.75 -1.83 -21.49
C LYS A 151 0.66 -2.80 -20.30
N GLN A 152 0.53 -2.26 -19.09
CA GLN A 152 0.37 -3.08 -17.90
C GLN A 152 -1.06 -3.60 -17.83
N THR A 153 -1.20 -4.90 -17.66
CA THR A 153 -2.50 -5.58 -17.55
C THR A 153 -2.56 -6.42 -16.29
N LYS A 154 -3.78 -6.77 -15.87
CA LYS A 154 -4.10 -7.65 -14.74
C LYS A 154 -3.44 -7.23 -13.43
N VAL A 155 -3.41 -5.92 -13.15
CA VAL A 155 -2.90 -5.38 -11.89
C VAL A 155 -3.87 -5.78 -10.78
N PRO A 156 -3.44 -6.58 -9.78
CA PRO A 156 -4.33 -7.14 -8.78
C PRO A 156 -4.81 -6.09 -7.78
N ILE A 157 -6.11 -6.06 -7.53
CA ILE A 157 -6.73 -5.25 -6.47
C ILE A 157 -6.60 -6.00 -5.13
N SER A 158 -6.67 -5.28 -4.01
CA SER A 158 -6.73 -5.87 -2.66
C SER A 158 -8.11 -6.52 -2.41
N THR A 159 -8.22 -7.30 -1.34
CA THR A 159 -9.50 -7.88 -0.89
C THR A 159 -9.61 -7.77 0.62
N LYS A 160 -10.81 -7.61 1.17
CA LYS A 160 -11.08 -7.61 2.60
C LYS A 160 -10.83 -8.98 3.25
N PRO A 161 -10.52 -9.06 4.56
CA PRO A 161 -10.41 -10.34 5.25
C PRO A 161 -11.77 -11.06 5.30
N LEU A 162 -11.73 -12.38 5.48
CA LEU A 162 -12.90 -13.21 5.78
C LEU A 162 -12.77 -13.65 7.24
N LEU A 163 -13.81 -13.44 8.05
CA LEU A 163 -13.83 -13.75 9.49
C LEU A 163 -14.85 -14.85 9.77
N ASP A 164 -14.53 -16.08 9.36
CA ASP A 164 -15.44 -17.25 9.33
C ASP A 164 -15.96 -17.72 10.70
N THR A 165 -15.20 -17.46 11.77
CA THR A 165 -15.36 -18.05 13.11
C THR A 165 -15.89 -17.09 14.17
N VAL A 166 -15.80 -15.78 13.91
CA VAL A 166 -16.14 -14.71 14.87
C VAL A 166 -17.01 -13.59 14.27
N SER A 167 -17.29 -13.63 12.97
CA SER A 167 -18.31 -12.77 12.37
C SER A 167 -19.68 -13.41 12.56
N ASP A 168 -20.65 -12.63 13.05
CA ASP A 168 -22.04 -12.79 12.60
C ASP A 168 -22.01 -12.62 11.07
N ALA A 169 -21.93 -13.73 10.33
CA ALA A 169 -21.59 -13.81 8.90
C ALA A 169 -22.58 -13.13 7.92
N TYR A 170 -23.47 -12.30 8.47
CA TYR A 170 -24.77 -11.93 7.94
C TYR A 170 -24.93 -10.42 7.67
N LYS A 171 -24.00 -9.56 8.09
CA LYS A 171 -24.12 -8.10 7.89
C LYS A 171 -23.11 -7.52 6.90
N ASP A 172 -21.86 -7.97 6.93
CA ASP A 172 -20.75 -7.28 6.24
C ASP A 172 -20.35 -7.89 4.89
N HIS A 173 -20.82 -9.10 4.59
CA HIS A 173 -20.48 -9.83 3.36
C HIS A 173 -21.65 -9.95 2.37
N GLY A 174 -22.87 -9.51 2.71
CA GLY A 174 -24.01 -9.56 1.78
C GLY A 174 -24.33 -10.98 1.27
N GLY A 175 -24.22 -11.98 2.14
CA GLY A 175 -24.38 -13.39 1.79
C GLY A 175 -25.76 -13.70 1.17
N GLN A 176 -25.76 -14.49 0.11
CA GLN A 176 -26.99 -15.10 -0.41
C GLN A 176 -27.35 -16.32 0.45
N THR A 177 -28.65 -16.46 0.72
CA THR A 177 -29.24 -17.72 1.16
C THR A 177 -29.38 -18.63 -0.06
N ASP A 178 -28.92 -19.87 0.03
CA ASP A 178 -29.16 -20.88 -1.00
C ASP A 178 -30.60 -21.46 -0.92
N ASP A 179 -30.96 -22.28 -1.90
CA ASP A 179 -32.30 -22.88 -2.01
C ASP A 179 -32.63 -23.84 -0.84
N ASP A 180 -31.63 -24.30 -0.08
CA ASP A 180 -31.78 -25.15 1.11
C ASP A 180 -31.88 -24.32 2.42
N GLY A 181 -31.81 -22.98 2.34
CA GLY A 181 -31.89 -22.08 3.49
C GLY A 181 -30.56 -21.86 4.21
N VAL A 182 -29.44 -22.37 3.67
CA VAL A 182 -28.10 -22.18 4.23
C VAL A 182 -27.53 -20.87 3.68
N THR A 183 -27.06 -20.00 4.58
CA THR A 183 -26.44 -18.72 4.17
C THR A 183 -24.93 -18.91 4.07
N VAL A 184 -24.39 -18.78 2.86
CA VAL A 184 -22.95 -18.88 2.60
C VAL A 184 -22.29 -17.48 2.63
N PRO A 185 -21.15 -17.30 3.32
CA PRO A 185 -20.44 -16.02 3.31
C PRO A 185 -19.93 -15.68 1.90
N LEU A 186 -20.19 -14.45 1.43
CA LEU A 186 -19.65 -13.99 0.16
C LEU A 186 -18.15 -13.72 0.30
N ILE A 187 -17.34 -14.64 -0.20
CA ILE A 187 -15.88 -14.48 -0.28
C ILE A 187 -15.58 -13.53 -1.44
N GLU A 188 -15.04 -12.35 -1.13
CA GLU A 188 -14.60 -11.41 -2.15
C GLU A 188 -13.46 -12.03 -2.98
N GLN A 189 -13.70 -12.17 -4.28
CA GLN A 189 -12.70 -12.66 -5.22
C GLN A 189 -11.78 -11.51 -5.65
N ARG A 190 -10.50 -11.82 -5.86
CA ARG A 190 -9.51 -10.83 -6.25
C ARG A 190 -9.71 -10.43 -7.71
N ASP A 191 -10.13 -9.20 -7.92
CA ASP A 191 -10.26 -8.59 -9.24
C ASP A 191 -8.94 -7.93 -9.71
N THR A 192 -8.91 -7.48 -10.96
CA THR A 192 -7.75 -6.83 -11.59
C THR A 192 -8.15 -5.67 -12.51
N TRP A 193 -7.27 -4.68 -12.67
CA TRP A 193 -7.46 -3.61 -13.66
C TRP A 193 -6.32 -3.57 -14.70
N ASP A 194 -6.62 -2.95 -15.84
CA ASP A 194 -5.71 -2.77 -16.99
C ASP A 194 -5.44 -1.28 -17.24
N GLU A 195 -4.22 -0.95 -17.63
CA GLU A 195 -3.86 0.39 -18.12
C GLU A 195 -4.68 0.76 -19.37
N PRO A 196 -5.19 2.00 -19.50
CA PRO A 196 -5.91 2.45 -20.69
C PRO A 196 -5.13 2.22 -21.99
N ASP A 197 -5.83 2.02 -23.10
CA ASP A 197 -5.17 1.86 -24.40
C ASP A 197 -4.55 3.18 -24.88
N PRO A 198 -3.32 3.17 -25.43
CA PRO A 198 -2.69 4.35 -26.02
C PRO A 198 -3.59 5.06 -27.03
N LYS A 199 -3.55 6.40 -27.05
CA LYS A 199 -4.44 7.25 -27.87
C LYS A 199 -5.95 6.96 -27.66
N SER A 200 -6.34 6.41 -26.50
CA SER A 200 -7.71 5.98 -26.18
C SER A 200 -8.29 4.97 -27.19
N GLY A 201 -7.42 4.19 -27.87
CA GLY A 201 -7.79 3.30 -28.96
C GLY A 201 -8.21 4.01 -30.26
N GLY A 202 -8.09 5.34 -30.31
CA GLY A 202 -8.46 6.18 -31.44
C GLY A 202 -7.37 6.29 -32.53
N ILE A 203 -7.81 6.54 -33.76
CA ILE A 203 -6.93 6.85 -34.89
C ILE A 203 -6.94 8.37 -35.11
N THR A 204 -5.74 8.96 -35.11
CA THR A 204 -5.52 10.36 -35.50
C THR A 204 -6.09 10.65 -36.89
N THR A 205 -6.53 11.89 -37.15
CA THR A 205 -6.86 12.36 -38.50
C THR A 205 -5.94 13.51 -38.91
N TYR A 206 -5.30 13.40 -40.07
CA TYR A 206 -4.58 14.53 -40.67
C TYR A 206 -5.58 15.63 -41.09
N PRO A 207 -5.34 16.93 -40.85
CA PRO A 207 -4.09 17.56 -40.40
C PRO A 207 -4.03 17.88 -38.89
N TYR A 208 -4.90 17.29 -38.07
CA TYR A 208 -5.17 17.77 -36.71
C TYR A 208 -4.13 17.40 -35.66
N ASN A 209 -3.24 16.44 -35.92
CA ASN A 209 -2.18 16.07 -34.99
C ASN A 209 -0.87 16.82 -35.27
N HIS A 210 -0.49 17.66 -34.32
CA HIS A 210 0.75 18.42 -34.32
C HIS A 210 1.81 17.65 -33.54
N VAL A 211 2.65 16.93 -34.28
CA VAL A 211 3.69 16.05 -33.74
C VAL A 211 5.05 16.71 -33.86
N HIS A 212 5.77 16.80 -32.75
CA HIS A 212 7.21 17.07 -32.71
C HIS A 212 7.93 15.80 -32.27
N GLU A 213 8.88 15.33 -33.07
CA GLU A 213 9.78 14.23 -32.70
C GLU A 213 11.24 14.66 -32.82
N SER A 214 12.05 14.35 -31.80
CA SER A 214 13.50 14.53 -31.84
C SER A 214 14.18 13.39 -32.60
N GLU A 215 15.39 13.62 -33.11
CA GLU A 215 16.25 12.60 -33.75
C GLU A 215 16.48 11.35 -32.85
N SER A 216 16.45 11.53 -31.54
CA SER A 216 16.55 10.45 -30.54
C SER A 216 15.22 9.71 -30.24
N GLY A 217 14.10 10.10 -30.85
CA GLY A 217 12.77 9.50 -30.63
C GLY A 217 12.03 9.97 -29.37
N HIS A 218 12.27 11.19 -28.90
CA HIS A 218 11.36 11.85 -27.94
C HIS A 218 10.19 12.44 -28.73
N VAL A 219 8.96 12.25 -28.27
CA VAL A 219 7.75 12.65 -29.00
C VAL A 219 6.90 13.56 -28.13
N ILE A 220 6.38 14.63 -28.73
CA ILE A 220 5.31 15.47 -28.19
C ILE A 220 4.20 15.51 -29.24
N GLU A 221 2.97 15.19 -28.85
CA GLU A 221 1.77 15.30 -29.70
C GLU A 221 0.77 16.25 -29.05
N ILE A 222 0.22 17.16 -29.86
CA ILE A 222 -0.99 17.93 -29.57
C ILE A 222 -1.96 17.54 -30.69
N ASP A 223 -2.96 16.71 -30.38
CA ASP A 223 -3.93 16.23 -31.38
C ASP A 223 -5.29 16.89 -31.18
N ASP A 224 -5.72 17.63 -32.20
CA ASP A 224 -7.05 18.27 -32.29
C ASP A 224 -8.05 17.41 -33.09
N THR A 225 -7.77 16.11 -33.32
CA THR A 225 -8.65 15.19 -34.07
C THR A 225 -10.03 15.14 -33.39
N PRO A 226 -11.13 15.53 -34.06
CA PRO A 226 -12.44 15.62 -33.42
C PRO A 226 -12.90 14.31 -32.78
N GLY A 227 -13.16 14.35 -31.47
CA GLY A 227 -13.53 13.21 -30.61
C GLY A 227 -12.38 12.32 -30.13
N ASN A 228 -11.15 12.56 -30.59
CA ASN A 228 -9.92 11.87 -30.17
C ASN A 228 -8.82 12.87 -29.79
N GLU A 229 -9.22 14.03 -29.28
CA GLU A 229 -8.34 15.10 -28.83
C GLU A 229 -7.43 14.59 -27.70
N ARG A 230 -6.13 14.91 -27.74
CA ARG A 230 -5.19 14.49 -26.67
C ARG A 230 -3.92 15.30 -26.60
N LEU A 231 -3.28 15.23 -25.43
CA LEU A 231 -1.91 15.70 -25.20
C LEU A 231 -1.05 14.48 -24.85
N HIS A 232 0.12 14.35 -25.48
CA HIS A 232 1.04 13.25 -25.21
C HIS A 232 2.49 13.74 -25.19
N THR A 233 3.26 13.32 -24.18
CA THR A 233 4.71 13.54 -24.10
C THR A 233 5.40 12.22 -23.78
N TYR A 234 6.45 11.89 -24.53
CA TYR A 234 7.07 10.56 -24.52
C TYR A 234 8.59 10.63 -24.65
N HIS A 235 9.27 9.87 -23.81
CA HIS A 235 10.71 9.66 -23.87
C HIS A 235 10.99 8.27 -24.48
N ASN A 236 11.94 8.15 -25.42
CA ASN A 236 12.22 6.91 -26.17
C ASN A 236 12.47 5.65 -25.30
N SER A 237 12.88 5.79 -24.03
CA SER A 237 12.94 4.66 -23.09
C SER A 237 11.59 3.95 -22.89
N GLY A 238 10.47 4.66 -23.04
CA GLY A 238 9.09 4.18 -22.85
C GLY A 238 8.30 4.93 -21.75
N THR A 239 8.93 5.86 -21.03
CA THR A 239 8.25 6.74 -20.05
C THR A 239 7.40 7.78 -20.78
N PHE A 240 6.15 7.99 -20.36
CA PHE A 240 5.25 8.95 -20.99
C PHE A 240 4.22 9.57 -20.04
N GLU A 241 3.64 10.68 -20.46
CA GLU A 241 2.38 11.21 -19.96
C GLU A 241 1.41 11.39 -21.14
N GLU A 242 0.20 10.88 -21.02
CA GLU A 242 -0.90 11.06 -21.99
C GLU A 242 -2.17 11.52 -21.27
N ILE A 243 -2.90 12.46 -21.88
CA ILE A 243 -4.22 12.92 -21.47
C ILE A 243 -5.18 12.66 -22.64
N HIS A 244 -6.17 11.80 -22.42
CA HIS A 244 -7.19 11.41 -23.40
C HIS A 244 -8.30 12.46 -23.55
N SER A 245 -9.18 12.29 -24.55
CA SER A 245 -10.25 13.26 -24.89
C SER A 245 -11.33 13.40 -23.81
N ASP A 246 -11.49 12.40 -22.95
CA ASP A 246 -12.36 12.42 -21.77
C ASP A 246 -11.71 13.04 -20.51
N GLY A 247 -10.43 13.43 -20.60
CA GLY A 247 -9.62 13.91 -19.49
C GLY A 247 -8.94 12.82 -18.67
N THR A 248 -9.09 11.53 -19.02
CA THR A 248 -8.34 10.44 -18.39
C THR A 248 -6.85 10.68 -18.60
N LYS A 249 -6.07 10.65 -17.51
CA LYS A 249 -4.62 10.86 -17.53
C LYS A 249 -3.86 9.57 -17.19
N VAL A 250 -2.87 9.24 -18.01
CA VAL A 250 -1.92 8.15 -17.79
C VAL A 250 -0.52 8.72 -17.67
N THR A 251 0.13 8.53 -16.52
CA THR A 251 1.56 8.80 -16.32
C THR A 251 2.27 7.47 -16.09
N LYS A 252 3.17 7.10 -17.01
CA LYS A 252 3.90 5.82 -16.97
C LYS A 252 5.39 6.05 -16.86
N VAL A 253 6.03 5.45 -15.86
CA VAL A 253 7.47 5.51 -15.64
C VAL A 253 8.06 4.10 -15.79
N VAL A 254 9.05 3.93 -16.68
CA VAL A 254 9.68 2.61 -16.98
C VAL A 254 10.83 2.26 -16.02
N LYS A 255 11.25 3.21 -15.20
CA LYS A 255 12.30 3.07 -14.18
C LYS A 255 11.83 3.71 -12.86
N ASP A 256 12.77 4.11 -12.01
CA ASP A 256 12.51 4.80 -10.76
C ASP A 256 11.77 6.14 -10.96
N ASN A 257 10.80 6.41 -10.10
CA ASN A 257 10.08 7.69 -10.04
C ASN A 257 10.46 8.44 -8.76
N TYR A 258 10.82 9.71 -8.89
CA TYR A 258 11.17 10.59 -7.75
C TYR A 258 10.16 11.73 -7.66
N THR A 259 9.27 11.67 -6.67
CA THR A 259 8.35 12.76 -6.35
C THR A 259 8.93 13.56 -5.17
N ILE A 260 9.31 14.81 -5.42
CA ILE A 260 9.96 15.69 -4.43
C ILE A 260 9.17 16.99 -4.33
N ILE A 261 8.52 17.19 -3.18
CA ILE A 261 7.68 18.36 -2.92
C ILE A 261 8.27 19.09 -1.71
N MET A 262 8.79 20.30 -1.94
CA MET A 262 9.47 21.11 -0.91
C MET A 262 8.50 21.94 -0.04
N GLY A 263 7.25 22.08 -0.49
CA GLY A 263 6.17 22.75 0.24
C GLY A 263 5.15 21.76 0.80
N SER A 264 3.91 22.21 0.95
CA SER A 264 2.78 21.31 1.23
C SER A 264 2.28 20.67 -0.05
N ASP A 265 1.97 19.37 0.02
CA ASP A 265 1.14 18.68 -0.98
C ASP A 265 -0.32 18.66 -0.51
N ARG A 266 -1.27 18.69 -1.45
CA ARG A 266 -2.72 18.65 -1.20
C ARG A 266 -3.37 17.74 -2.24
N VAL A 267 -3.55 16.48 -1.89
CA VAL A 267 -4.14 15.45 -2.74
C VAL A 267 -5.63 15.33 -2.43
N TYR A 268 -6.47 15.51 -3.46
CA TYR A 268 -7.91 15.24 -3.41
C TYR A 268 -8.25 14.23 -4.50
N ILE A 269 -8.97 13.17 -4.15
CA ILE A 269 -9.42 12.14 -5.08
C ILE A 269 -10.87 11.83 -4.72
N ASP A 270 -11.78 12.14 -5.64
CA ASP A 270 -13.24 11.99 -5.47
C ASP A 270 -13.69 10.52 -5.62
N GLY A 271 -13.00 9.79 -6.49
CA GLY A 271 -13.23 8.37 -6.76
C GLY A 271 -12.39 7.43 -5.89
N ALA A 272 -12.54 6.13 -6.12
CA ALA A 272 -11.81 5.10 -5.40
C ALA A 272 -10.29 5.11 -5.72
N VAL A 273 -9.46 4.79 -4.71
CA VAL A 273 -8.00 4.67 -4.85
C VAL A 273 -7.60 3.20 -4.76
N ASN A 274 -7.13 2.64 -5.88
CA ASN A 274 -6.53 1.31 -5.94
C ASN A 274 -5.00 1.41 -5.94
N LEU A 275 -4.36 1.10 -4.81
CA LEU A 275 -2.91 1.21 -4.66
C LEU A 275 -2.25 -0.17 -4.54
N THR A 276 -1.48 -0.56 -5.57
CA THR A 276 -0.80 -1.86 -5.64
C THR A 276 0.72 -1.67 -5.63
N ILE A 277 1.40 -2.17 -4.60
CA ILE A 277 2.86 -2.19 -4.52
C ILE A 277 3.32 -3.65 -4.52
N THR A 278 4.23 -4.01 -5.43
CA THR A 278 4.78 -5.36 -5.55
C THR A 278 6.03 -5.61 -4.70
N GLY A 279 6.73 -4.52 -4.31
CA GLY A 279 7.85 -4.54 -3.37
C GLY A 279 7.48 -3.97 -2.00
N ASP A 280 8.51 -3.65 -1.20
CA ASP A 280 8.35 -3.11 0.15
C ASP A 280 7.79 -1.68 0.15
N VAL A 281 6.93 -1.37 1.14
CA VAL A 281 6.51 0.00 1.47
C VAL A 281 7.24 0.47 2.73
N ARG A 282 7.83 1.67 2.68
CA ARG A 282 8.43 2.34 3.84
C ARG A 282 7.89 3.75 3.96
N GLN A 283 7.08 4.00 4.98
CA GLN A 283 6.49 5.30 5.26
C GLN A 283 7.07 5.87 6.57
N LEU A 284 7.66 7.07 6.52
CA LEU A 284 8.17 7.78 7.69
C LEU A 284 7.43 9.10 7.85
N ILE A 285 6.54 9.17 8.83
CA ILE A 285 5.85 10.39 9.22
C ILE A 285 6.61 10.99 10.41
N LYS A 286 7.27 12.14 10.20
CA LYS A 286 8.01 12.84 11.26
C LYS A 286 7.14 13.70 12.18
N GLY A 287 5.95 14.07 11.70
CA GLY A 287 4.92 14.75 12.50
C GLY A 287 3.88 13.76 13.00
N ASN A 288 2.68 14.27 13.32
CA ASN A 288 1.55 13.42 13.67
C ASN A 288 1.00 12.71 12.42
N TYR A 289 0.53 11.47 12.59
CA TYR A 289 -0.26 10.75 11.59
C TYR A 289 -1.72 10.68 12.06
N HIS A 290 -2.59 11.41 11.39
CA HIS A 290 -4.04 11.37 11.62
C HIS A 290 -4.68 10.59 10.47
N LEU A 291 -5.35 9.49 10.80
CA LEU A 291 -6.14 8.68 9.87
C LEU A 291 -7.58 8.66 10.39
N GLU A 292 -8.50 9.14 9.56
CA GLU A 292 -9.94 9.11 9.80
C GLU A 292 -10.58 8.35 8.63
N VAL A 293 -11.46 7.40 8.96
CA VAL A 293 -12.19 6.57 8.00
C VAL A 293 -13.63 6.54 8.50
N GLU A 294 -14.56 7.13 7.72
CA GLU A 294 -15.98 7.17 8.09
C GLU A 294 -16.68 5.82 7.89
N GLY A 295 -16.17 5.00 6.98
CA GLY A 295 -16.56 3.59 6.80
C GLY A 295 -15.60 2.62 7.49
N ASP A 296 -15.66 1.34 7.11
CA ASP A 296 -14.91 0.29 7.80
C ASP A 296 -13.41 0.28 7.45
N TYR A 297 -12.56 0.23 8.48
CA TYR A 297 -11.12 0.03 8.34
C TYR A 297 -10.76 -1.45 8.50
N SER A 298 -10.36 -2.11 7.41
CA SER A 298 -9.95 -3.52 7.42
C SER A 298 -8.48 -3.71 7.06
N GLN A 299 -7.82 -4.68 7.69
CA GLN A 299 -6.43 -5.07 7.40
C GLN A 299 -6.36 -6.57 7.15
N LYS A 300 -5.85 -6.98 5.99
CA LYS A 300 -5.64 -8.40 5.62
C LYS A 300 -4.15 -8.68 5.50
N ILE A 301 -3.54 -9.06 6.62
CA ILE A 301 -2.10 -9.28 6.73
C ILE A 301 -1.84 -10.79 6.65
N HIS A 302 -1.07 -11.22 5.63
CA HIS A 302 -0.80 -12.64 5.38
C HIS A 302 0.30 -13.24 6.27
N GLN A 303 1.09 -12.39 6.95
CA GLN A 303 2.17 -12.77 7.87
C GLN A 303 1.99 -12.00 9.20
N ASN A 304 3.08 -11.50 9.79
CA ASN A 304 3.07 -10.84 11.12
C ASN A 304 2.75 -9.35 11.03
N HIS A 305 2.32 -8.73 12.15
CA HIS A 305 1.90 -7.32 12.23
C HIS A 305 2.61 -6.53 13.34
N TYR A 306 3.91 -6.23 13.15
CA TYR A 306 4.67 -5.22 13.91
C TYR A 306 4.49 -3.82 13.27
N VAL A 307 4.09 -2.71 13.89
CA VAL A 307 3.73 -2.38 15.29
C VAL A 307 4.87 -2.22 16.31
N LYS A 308 4.84 -1.06 16.98
CA LYS A 308 5.35 -0.70 18.31
C LYS A 308 4.93 0.76 18.56
N ILE A 309 4.22 1.08 19.64
CA ILE A 309 4.01 2.49 20.06
C ILE A 309 4.89 2.79 21.26
N GLY A 310 5.42 4.01 21.33
CA GLY A 310 6.38 4.43 22.36
C GLY A 310 7.81 3.98 22.12
N ALA A 311 8.20 3.75 20.85
CA ALA A 311 9.60 3.58 20.48
C ALA A 311 10.39 4.87 20.80
N ARG A 312 11.21 4.82 21.85
CA ARG A 312 11.88 6.01 22.41
C ARG A 312 13.04 6.50 21.53
N GLY A 313 13.09 7.81 21.30
CA GLY A 313 14.32 8.56 21.08
C GLY A 313 14.95 8.98 22.42
N GLU A 314 16.09 9.67 22.39
CA GLU A 314 16.95 9.86 23.59
C GLU A 314 16.37 10.75 24.71
N GLU A 315 15.30 11.52 24.50
CA GLU A 315 14.73 12.41 25.54
C GLU A 315 13.20 12.24 25.71
N ASP A 316 12.83 11.65 26.85
CA ASP A 316 11.55 11.62 27.60
C ASP A 316 10.17 11.73 26.88
N GLY A 317 9.41 10.63 26.91
CA GLY A 317 7.96 10.58 26.65
C GLY A 317 7.41 9.15 26.58
N GLY A 318 6.32 8.83 27.29
CA GLY A 318 5.85 7.46 27.52
C GLY A 318 4.51 7.08 26.86
N GLY A 319 4.43 5.82 26.40
CA GLY A 319 3.23 5.12 25.91
C GLY A 319 3.61 3.72 25.39
N ASN A 320 2.66 2.78 25.26
CA ASN A 320 2.90 1.43 24.73
C ASN A 320 1.86 1.05 23.65
N ARG A 321 2.24 0.20 22.70
CA ARG A 321 1.34 -0.72 21.97
C ARG A 321 2.14 -1.98 21.67
N GLU A 322 1.58 -3.10 22.07
CA GLU A 322 2.15 -4.44 21.96
C GLU A 322 1.25 -5.31 21.06
N GLU A 323 1.77 -6.46 20.64
CA GLU A 323 1.25 -7.24 19.52
C GLU A 323 0.59 -8.56 19.93
N GLU A 324 -0.30 -9.05 19.08
CA GLU A 324 -0.93 -10.36 19.17
C GLU A 324 -0.36 -11.30 18.10
N ILE A 325 -0.05 -12.55 18.47
CA ILE A 325 0.68 -13.51 17.63
C ILE A 325 -0.09 -14.82 17.56
N VAL A 326 -0.10 -15.45 16.37
CA VAL A 326 -0.83 -16.68 15.99
C VAL A 326 -0.20 -17.95 16.62
N GLY A 327 -0.07 -17.95 17.95
CA GLY A 327 0.55 -18.99 18.76
C GLY A 327 0.19 -18.81 20.25
N ASN A 328 1.11 -19.15 21.16
CA ASN A 328 0.88 -18.89 22.58
C ASN A 328 0.93 -17.39 22.88
N HIS A 329 -0.19 -16.81 23.31
CA HIS A 329 -0.25 -15.45 23.84
C HIS A 329 0.30 -15.42 25.29
N ALA A 330 1.46 -14.81 25.47
CA ALA A 330 2.12 -14.64 26.76
C ALA A 330 2.56 -13.19 26.94
N TYR A 331 2.10 -12.55 28.02
CA TYR A 331 2.44 -11.17 28.37
C TYR A 331 3.32 -11.11 29.62
N ASN A 332 4.23 -10.13 29.67
CA ASN A 332 5.02 -9.81 30.85
C ASN A 332 4.85 -8.32 31.18
N ILE A 333 4.01 -8.00 32.16
CA ILE A 333 3.68 -6.63 32.54
C ILE A 333 4.53 -6.24 33.76
N GLU A 334 5.47 -5.31 33.59
CA GLU A 334 6.27 -4.76 34.70
C GLU A 334 5.47 -3.79 35.58
N GLY A 335 4.38 -3.22 35.05
CA GLY A 335 3.45 -2.32 35.75
C GLY A 335 2.22 -3.03 36.33
N SER A 336 1.13 -2.30 36.52
CA SER A 336 -0.16 -2.86 36.94
C SER A 336 -1.05 -3.22 35.75
N GLN A 337 -1.74 -4.37 35.82
CA GLN A 337 -2.80 -4.75 34.88
C GLN A 337 -4.15 -4.36 35.48
N ASN A 338 -4.87 -3.43 34.84
CA ASN A 338 -6.16 -2.92 35.32
C ASN A 338 -7.25 -3.16 34.27
N GLY A 339 -8.25 -3.98 34.61
CA GLY A 339 -9.40 -4.27 33.76
C GLY A 339 -10.72 -3.77 34.35
N ARG A 340 -11.62 -3.27 33.50
CA ARG A 340 -13.02 -2.99 33.84
C ARG A 340 -13.91 -3.42 32.69
N VAL A 341 -14.88 -4.29 32.96
CA VAL A 341 -15.92 -4.67 32.00
C VAL A 341 -17.25 -4.15 32.54
N ASN A 342 -18.05 -3.52 31.68
CA ASN A 342 -19.36 -2.94 32.06
C ASN A 342 -20.54 -3.91 31.86
N LYS A 343 -20.24 -5.14 31.45
CA LYS A 343 -21.15 -6.24 31.10
C LYS A 343 -20.49 -7.56 31.51
N ASP A 344 -21.09 -8.66 31.12
CA ASP A 344 -20.67 -10.03 31.42
C ASP A 344 -19.28 -10.38 30.86
N VAL A 345 -18.62 -11.36 31.49
CA VAL A 345 -17.30 -11.87 31.11
C VAL A 345 -17.35 -13.39 31.13
N ASP A 346 -17.55 -13.99 29.96
CA ASP A 346 -17.49 -15.44 29.80
C ASP A 346 -16.06 -15.87 29.46
N THR A 347 -15.52 -16.84 30.20
CA THR A 347 -14.17 -17.38 29.98
C THR A 347 -14.22 -18.89 29.91
N VAL A 348 -13.84 -19.46 28.75
CA VAL A 348 -13.83 -20.91 28.53
C VAL A 348 -12.39 -21.36 28.33
N ILE A 349 -11.90 -22.27 29.19
CA ILE A 349 -10.54 -22.80 29.13
C ILE A 349 -10.62 -24.31 28.93
N ASN A 350 -10.38 -24.77 27.69
CA ASN A 350 -10.38 -26.19 27.33
C ASN A 350 -9.15 -26.97 27.89
N GLY A 351 -8.15 -26.24 28.39
CA GLY A 351 -6.93 -26.77 28.98
C GLY A 351 -6.88 -26.57 30.50
N LYS A 352 -5.69 -26.30 31.04
CA LYS A 352 -5.48 -26.02 32.46
C LYS A 352 -5.35 -24.51 32.71
N GLU A 353 -6.19 -23.93 33.58
CA GLU A 353 -5.86 -22.64 34.22
C GLU A 353 -4.84 -22.85 35.36
N SER A 354 -3.91 -21.91 35.53
CA SER A 354 -2.98 -21.88 36.66
C SER A 354 -2.69 -20.45 37.03
N ARG A 355 -3.08 -20.02 38.23
CA ARG A 355 -2.89 -18.65 38.72
C ARG A 355 -2.00 -18.63 39.96
N THR A 356 -0.87 -17.95 39.87
CA THR A 356 0.07 -17.74 40.99
C THR A 356 0.03 -16.29 41.38
N ILE A 357 -0.31 -15.99 42.64
CA ILE A 357 -0.43 -14.63 43.15
C ILE A 357 0.54 -14.47 44.33
N GLY A 358 1.49 -13.53 44.21
CA GLY A 358 2.61 -13.41 45.15
C GLY A 358 2.28 -12.72 46.48
N ILE A 359 1.13 -12.05 46.61
CA ILE A 359 0.74 -11.29 47.81
C ILE A 359 -0.71 -11.59 48.20
N THR A 360 -1.69 -10.95 47.55
CA THR A 360 -3.12 -11.03 47.92
C THR A 360 -4.00 -11.26 46.70
N SER A 361 -5.02 -12.11 46.86
CA SER A 361 -6.06 -12.36 45.86
C SER A 361 -7.43 -12.11 46.47
N ASP A 362 -8.01 -10.95 46.20
CA ASP A 362 -9.36 -10.61 46.68
C ASP A 362 -10.40 -10.89 45.59
N LEU A 363 -11.44 -11.66 45.94
CA LEU A 363 -12.63 -11.87 45.11
C LEU A 363 -13.85 -11.34 45.88
N PHE A 364 -14.48 -10.31 45.35
CA PHE A 364 -15.69 -9.71 45.92
C PHE A 364 -16.85 -9.87 44.92
N VAL A 365 -17.85 -10.67 45.29
CA VAL A 365 -19.05 -10.93 44.49
C VAL A 365 -20.26 -10.36 45.25
N VAL A 366 -21.05 -9.52 44.58
CA VAL A 366 -22.25 -8.89 45.17
C VAL A 366 -23.51 -9.73 44.95
N GLY A 367 -23.54 -10.52 43.87
CA GLY A 367 -24.59 -11.49 43.58
C GLY A 367 -24.30 -12.89 44.16
N ASP A 368 -24.89 -13.91 43.57
CA ASP A 368 -24.66 -15.31 43.90
C ASP A 368 -23.31 -15.81 43.37
N GLY A 369 -22.32 -15.89 44.25
CA GLY A 369 -21.04 -16.53 43.97
C GLY A 369 -21.12 -18.05 44.05
N THR A 370 -21.61 -18.73 43.00
CA THR A 370 -21.57 -20.20 42.92
C THR A 370 -20.17 -20.70 42.56
N VAL A 371 -19.31 -20.86 43.56
CA VAL A 371 -18.04 -21.60 43.42
C VAL A 371 -18.35 -23.10 43.52
N GLY A 372 -18.60 -23.75 42.39
CA GLY A 372 -18.77 -25.22 42.32
C GLY A 372 -20.19 -25.73 42.06
N SER A 373 -20.85 -25.26 40.99
CA SER A 373 -21.80 -26.11 40.24
C SER A 373 -21.07 -27.16 39.37
N GLU A 374 -19.73 -27.09 39.36
CA GLU A 374 -18.81 -27.98 38.66
C GLU A 374 -18.71 -29.36 39.33
N THR A 375 -18.89 -30.42 38.55
CA THR A 375 -18.65 -31.79 39.00
C THR A 375 -17.15 -32.11 38.94
N TYR A 376 -16.40 -31.77 39.98
CA TYR A 376 -14.99 -32.16 40.10
C TYR A 376 -14.84 -33.68 40.22
N GLN A 377 -14.43 -34.36 39.14
CA GLN A 377 -14.27 -35.83 39.17
C GLN A 377 -13.10 -36.30 40.06
N ASP A 378 -12.03 -35.51 40.17
CA ASP A 378 -10.85 -35.81 41.00
C ASP A 378 -10.83 -35.06 42.36
N GLY A 379 -11.90 -34.33 42.70
CA GLY A 379 -12.09 -33.66 43.98
C GLY A 379 -11.53 -32.23 44.09
N TYR A 380 -11.73 -31.62 45.26
CA TYR A 380 -11.38 -30.23 45.58
C TYR A 380 -10.75 -30.15 46.98
N THR A 381 -9.61 -29.46 47.13
CA THR A 381 -8.86 -29.38 48.40
C THR A 381 -8.46 -27.95 48.71
N ILE A 382 -8.85 -27.45 49.88
CA ILE A 382 -8.34 -26.19 50.45
C ILE A 382 -7.20 -26.51 51.42
N ILE A 383 -6.01 -25.97 51.18
CA ILE A 383 -4.86 -26.05 52.10
C ILE A 383 -4.51 -24.63 52.53
N CYS A 384 -4.48 -24.39 53.86
CA CYS A 384 -4.06 -23.12 54.44
C CYS A 384 -3.00 -23.39 55.52
N LEU A 385 -1.92 -22.61 55.54
CA LEU A 385 -0.80 -22.79 56.48
C LEU A 385 -1.06 -22.17 57.85
N GLU A 386 -1.78 -21.04 57.91
CA GLU A 386 -2.01 -20.30 59.17
C GLU A 386 -3.45 -20.42 59.67
N LYS A 387 -4.41 -19.82 58.96
CA LYS A 387 -5.81 -19.75 59.39
C LYS A 387 -6.77 -19.73 58.20
N LEU A 388 -7.50 -20.83 58.02
CA LEU A 388 -8.74 -20.82 57.25
C LEU A 388 -9.87 -20.26 58.14
N HIS A 389 -10.63 -19.28 57.65
CA HIS A 389 -11.75 -18.69 58.36
C HIS A 389 -12.97 -18.62 57.44
N MET A 390 -13.95 -19.48 57.71
CA MET A 390 -15.20 -19.56 56.95
C MET A 390 -16.33 -19.01 57.83
N VAL A 391 -17.14 -18.10 57.29
CA VAL A 391 -18.27 -17.47 57.97
C VAL A 391 -19.42 -17.34 56.98
N SER A 392 -20.63 -17.70 57.40
CA SER A 392 -21.87 -17.29 56.74
C SER A 392 -22.63 -16.33 57.66
N LEU A 393 -23.39 -15.41 57.06
CA LEU A 393 -24.25 -14.48 57.80
C LEU A 393 -25.64 -15.06 58.10
N ASN A 394 -26.08 -16.03 57.29
CA ASN A 394 -27.34 -16.76 57.46
C ASN A 394 -27.00 -18.23 57.73
N ASP A 395 -27.13 -19.10 56.73
CA ASP A 395 -26.90 -20.54 56.86
C ASP A 395 -25.53 -20.95 56.33
N MET A 396 -24.90 -21.93 56.98
CA MET A 396 -23.74 -22.66 56.46
C MET A 396 -24.06 -24.15 56.49
N SER A 397 -24.32 -24.73 55.32
CA SER A 397 -24.51 -26.17 55.15
C SER A 397 -23.24 -26.82 54.62
N ILE A 398 -22.85 -27.95 55.22
CA ILE A 398 -21.83 -28.86 54.69
C ILE A 398 -22.47 -30.24 54.65
N SER A 399 -22.51 -30.85 53.47
CA SER A 399 -23.19 -32.12 53.23
C SER A 399 -22.34 -33.04 52.36
N VAL A 400 -22.32 -34.33 52.69
CA VAL A 400 -21.70 -35.39 51.88
C VAL A 400 -22.81 -36.34 51.45
N ALA A 401 -23.10 -36.40 50.15
CA ALA A 401 -24.19 -37.23 49.61
C ALA A 401 -23.93 -38.75 49.75
N SER A 402 -22.67 -39.16 49.64
CA SER A 402 -22.20 -40.51 49.93
C SER A 402 -20.73 -40.48 50.37
N GLY A 403 -20.36 -41.34 51.33
CA GLY A 403 -19.00 -41.39 51.89
C GLY A 403 -18.89 -40.84 53.30
N ILE A 404 -17.68 -40.41 53.69
CA ILE A 404 -17.32 -40.06 55.07
C ILE A 404 -17.03 -38.56 55.16
N MET A 405 -17.77 -37.84 56.02
CA MET A 405 -17.32 -36.55 56.53
C MET A 405 -16.38 -36.77 57.72
N SER A 406 -15.20 -36.13 57.72
CA SER A 406 -14.22 -36.23 58.81
C SER A 406 -13.85 -34.84 59.34
N LEU A 407 -14.17 -34.57 60.61
CA LEU A 407 -13.67 -33.41 61.34
C LEU A 407 -12.54 -33.86 62.28
N LYS A 408 -11.33 -33.33 62.06
CA LYS A 408 -10.12 -33.70 62.82
C LYS A 408 -9.40 -32.43 63.27
N SER A 409 -8.90 -32.42 64.51
CA SER A 409 -8.05 -31.35 65.05
C SER A 409 -6.88 -31.96 65.80
N GLY A 410 -5.69 -31.37 65.63
CA GLY A 410 -4.47 -31.83 66.32
C GLY A 410 -4.39 -31.43 67.80
N THR A 411 -5.26 -30.53 68.29
CA THR A 411 -5.23 -30.07 69.68
C THR A 411 -6.62 -29.98 70.30
N LYS A 412 -7.48 -29.08 69.79
CA LYS A 412 -8.84 -28.86 70.27
C LYS A 412 -9.80 -28.76 69.10
N LEU A 413 -10.83 -29.60 69.11
CA LEU A 413 -12.05 -29.36 68.35
C LEU A 413 -13.04 -28.64 69.27
N ASN A 414 -13.69 -27.58 68.78
CA ASN A 414 -14.57 -26.74 69.59
C ASN A 414 -15.87 -26.51 68.80
N MET A 415 -16.93 -27.20 69.20
CA MET A 415 -18.25 -27.13 68.58
C MET A 415 -19.21 -26.51 69.59
N LYS A 416 -19.98 -25.49 69.17
CA LYS A 416 -20.90 -24.73 70.02
C LYS A 416 -22.12 -24.32 69.22
N SER A 417 -23.29 -24.35 69.85
CA SER A 417 -24.49 -23.64 69.40
C SER A 417 -24.83 -22.55 70.40
N ALA A 418 -25.47 -21.47 69.94
CA ALA A 418 -26.02 -20.43 70.82
C ALA A 418 -27.40 -20.80 71.38
N THR A 419 -28.11 -21.72 70.72
CA THR A 419 -29.43 -22.23 71.09
C THR A 419 -29.35 -23.75 71.21
N GLU A 420 -30.12 -24.50 70.43
CA GLU A 420 -30.08 -25.96 70.44
C GLU A 420 -28.90 -26.49 69.61
N MET A 421 -28.29 -27.59 70.05
CA MET A 421 -27.39 -28.40 69.23
C MET A 421 -27.99 -29.80 69.13
N THR A 422 -28.55 -30.12 67.96
CA THR A 422 -29.05 -31.46 67.67
C THR A 422 -27.94 -32.30 67.05
N LEU A 423 -27.58 -33.40 67.70
CA LEU A 423 -26.71 -34.44 67.13
C LEU A 423 -27.59 -35.67 66.83
N HIS A 424 -27.83 -35.94 65.55
CA HIS A 424 -28.62 -37.07 65.09
C HIS A 424 -27.76 -38.07 64.32
N THR A 425 -28.08 -39.36 64.45
CA THR A 425 -27.51 -40.45 63.66
C THR A 425 -28.65 -41.39 63.27
N GLU A 426 -28.64 -41.85 62.02
CA GLU A 426 -29.67 -42.75 61.48
C GLU A 426 -29.50 -44.20 61.97
N THR A 427 -28.33 -44.57 62.51
CA THR A 427 -28.02 -45.96 62.85
C THR A 427 -27.36 -46.11 64.22
N SER A 428 -26.14 -45.62 64.41
CA SER A 428 -25.40 -45.75 65.66
C SER A 428 -24.53 -44.52 65.93
N LEU A 429 -24.34 -44.22 67.22
CA LEU A 429 -23.38 -43.24 67.71
C LEU A 429 -22.38 -43.97 68.59
N LEU A 430 -21.10 -43.94 68.22
CA LEU A 430 -20.00 -44.42 69.06
C LEU A 430 -19.19 -43.21 69.52
N GLU A 431 -19.16 -42.97 70.83
CA GLU A 431 -18.35 -41.92 71.44
C GLU A 431 -17.25 -42.54 72.31
N THR A 432 -16.03 -42.54 71.78
CA THR A 432 -14.84 -43.07 72.48
C THR A 432 -14.02 -41.91 73.04
N VAL A 433 -13.90 -41.83 74.36
CA VAL A 433 -13.10 -40.80 75.05
C VAL A 433 -11.94 -41.46 75.79
N GLY A 434 -10.70 -41.18 75.36
CA GLY A 434 -9.52 -41.94 75.78
C GLY A 434 -9.01 -41.71 77.21
N THR A 435 -9.51 -40.69 77.94
CA THR A 435 -9.06 -40.37 79.30
C THR A 435 -10.20 -39.97 80.24
N SER A 436 -10.94 -38.90 79.92
CA SER A 436 -12.04 -38.41 80.76
C SER A 436 -13.12 -37.75 79.90
N LYS A 437 -14.35 -38.24 80.04
CA LYS A 437 -15.56 -37.61 79.52
C LYS A 437 -16.23 -36.86 80.66
N VAL A 438 -16.47 -35.56 80.47
CA VAL A 438 -17.27 -34.73 81.39
C VAL A 438 -18.50 -34.26 80.64
N SER A 439 -19.68 -34.66 81.10
CA SER A 439 -20.96 -34.10 80.65
C SER A 439 -21.58 -33.36 81.83
N THR A 440 -21.96 -32.10 81.61
CA THR A 440 -22.57 -31.25 82.62
C THR A 440 -23.85 -30.68 82.06
N THR A 441 -24.99 -30.98 82.70
CA THR A 441 -26.29 -30.45 82.31
C THR A 441 -26.80 -29.51 83.38
N GLY A 442 -27.25 -28.30 83.00
CA GLY A 442 -27.64 -27.26 83.96
C GLY A 442 -28.99 -27.50 84.65
N THR A 443 -29.82 -28.41 84.13
CA THR A 443 -31.15 -28.74 84.67
C THR A 443 -31.37 -30.26 84.72
N THR A 444 -31.66 -30.89 83.58
CA THR A 444 -32.06 -32.30 83.50
C THR A 444 -31.26 -33.04 82.44
N TRP A 445 -30.40 -33.96 82.88
CA TRP A 445 -29.81 -34.94 81.97
C TRP A 445 -30.81 -36.09 81.78
N GLY A 446 -31.44 -36.13 80.60
CA GLY A 446 -32.39 -37.19 80.23
C GLY A 446 -31.72 -38.25 79.37
N HIS A 447 -31.93 -39.52 79.71
CA HIS A 447 -31.58 -40.66 78.88
C HIS A 447 -32.75 -41.61 78.78
N THR A 448 -33.08 -42.05 77.56
CA THR A 448 -34.18 -42.99 77.29
C THR A 448 -33.64 -44.11 76.41
N SER A 449 -33.61 -45.32 76.94
CA SER A 449 -33.31 -46.55 76.18
C SER A 449 -34.53 -47.47 76.19
N VAL A 450 -34.74 -48.18 75.08
CA VAL A 450 -35.78 -49.21 74.95
C VAL A 450 -35.24 -50.62 75.26
N GLY A 451 -33.91 -50.75 75.33
CA GLY A 451 -33.19 -51.95 75.77
C GLY A 451 -32.29 -51.66 76.97
N ASP A 452 -31.45 -52.63 77.33
CA ASP A 452 -30.59 -52.53 78.51
C ASP A 452 -29.64 -51.33 78.44
N ILE A 453 -29.43 -50.69 79.59
CA ILE A 453 -28.41 -49.67 79.80
C ILE A 453 -27.32 -50.31 80.65
N ASP A 454 -26.18 -50.58 80.05
CA ASP A 454 -25.02 -51.11 80.76
C ASP A 454 -24.07 -49.97 81.17
N ILE A 455 -23.61 -50.00 82.42
CA ILE A 455 -22.75 -48.96 83.01
C ILE A 455 -21.69 -49.66 83.87
N ASP A 456 -20.64 -50.17 83.22
CA ASP A 456 -19.49 -50.75 83.88
C ASP A 456 -18.53 -49.66 84.38
N GLY A 457 -18.37 -49.57 85.70
CA GLY A 457 -17.43 -48.66 86.35
C GLY A 457 -16.95 -49.19 87.69
N SER A 458 -15.68 -48.93 88.03
CA SER A 458 -15.10 -49.32 89.33
C SER A 458 -15.75 -48.59 90.52
N ARG A 459 -16.41 -47.47 90.27
CA ARG A 459 -17.23 -46.72 91.21
C ARG A 459 -18.26 -45.89 90.44
N ILE A 460 -19.51 -45.95 90.89
CA ILE A 460 -20.60 -45.08 90.43
C ILE A 460 -21.14 -44.37 91.67
N ASP A 461 -21.00 -43.05 91.71
CA ASP A 461 -21.59 -42.21 92.76
C ASP A 461 -22.91 -41.63 92.24
N LEU A 462 -24.02 -42.01 92.89
CA LEU A 462 -25.34 -41.41 92.71
C LEU A 462 -25.66 -40.59 93.97
N ASN A 463 -26.13 -39.35 93.78
CA ASN A 463 -26.54 -38.42 94.86
C ASN A 463 -28.03 -38.14 94.78
#